data_AF-A0A6B0WES2-F1
#
_entry.id   AF-A0A6B0WES2-F1
#
_cell.length_a   1.000
_cell.length_b   1.000
_cell.length_c   1.000
_cell.angle_alpha   90.00
_cell.angle_beta   90.00
_cell.angle_gamma   90.00
#
_symmetry.space_group_name_H-M   'P 1'
#
loop_
_entity.id
_entity.type
_entity.pdbx_description
1 polymer ?
#
loop_
_entity_poly.entity_id
_entity_poly.type
_entity_poly.pdbx_seq_one_letter_code
_entity_poly.pdbx_strand_id
1 'polypeptide(L)'
;MPCSDTTSVPAGRHRRSVTQRRARRSSAFATRRLAALGAAAGVAAAALGPPERLAAQSPPPNIVIIFADDLGYGDLGAYGHPTIRTPHLDRMAAEGQRWTSFYSQAPVCSPSRAALLTGRIHLRSGMFGRRQGVFFQDSHHGLPAAEITLAEALKEVGYATGIVGKWHLGHQPAYRPLRHGFDSWFGIPYSNDMDWRVPPGRDARRAAILDPSIEYWHVPLMRNDEVLERPADQTTITRRYAEEAVRFIREHRDRPFFLYVPHTMPHVPLFRSEAFAGRSRAGRYGDVIEEIDWGVGRILDTLREEGLAERTLVVFSSDNGPWLSYRQHGGSAGMLRQGKGTTWEGGMRVPGIFWWPGTIPPGVIRDIGATTDLFTTVVPLAGGTVPDDRPLDGVDLSPVLLGRGSSPRDWMAFYRMGELYAYRRGPYKVHLVTEGRYGLGSARATHDPPLLFHLGDDPGEKYDLAPERPDVVADLLAAVEAHRAGMTVAEPLFDARGAR
;
A
#
# COMPACT_ATOMS: atom_id res chain seq x y z
N MET A 1 16.58 1.00 -52.60
CA MET A 1 16.16 -0.34 -53.07
C MET A 1 14.67 -0.50 -52.79
N PRO A 2 13.80 -0.59 -53.80
CA PRO A 2 12.40 -0.95 -53.60
C PRO A 2 12.13 -2.37 -54.11
N CYS A 3 11.40 -3.16 -53.33
CA CYS A 3 10.63 -4.29 -53.85
C CYS A 3 9.17 -4.06 -53.46
N SER A 4 8.35 -3.97 -54.49
CA SER A 4 6.92 -4.31 -54.52
C SER A 4 6.76 -5.83 -54.20
N ASP A 5 5.63 -6.41 -53.80
CA ASP A 5 4.28 -6.35 -54.38
C ASP A 5 3.23 -6.97 -53.44
N THR A 6 2.02 -6.43 -53.56
CA THR A 6 0.64 -6.98 -53.46
C THR A 6 0.36 -8.33 -52.77
N THR A 7 -0.72 -8.40 -51.96
CA THR A 7 -1.99 -9.08 -52.33
C THR A 7 -3.14 -8.87 -51.34
N SER A 8 -4.33 -8.80 -51.92
CA SER A 8 -5.66 -8.50 -51.40
C SER A 8 -6.40 -9.68 -50.74
N VAL A 9 -7.27 -9.43 -49.75
CA VAL A 9 -8.30 -10.37 -49.26
C VAL A 9 -9.66 -9.65 -49.21
N PRO A 10 -10.76 -10.23 -49.73
CA PRO A 10 -12.05 -9.57 -49.78
C PRO A 10 -12.93 -9.83 -48.54
N ALA A 11 -13.86 -8.89 -48.33
CA ALA A 11 -14.86 -8.85 -47.28
C ALA A 11 -16.06 -9.78 -47.55
N GLY A 12 -16.47 -10.53 -46.52
CA GLY A 12 -17.74 -11.27 -46.49
C GLY A 12 -18.69 -10.66 -45.44
N ARG A 13 -19.74 -9.96 -45.91
CA ARG A 13 -20.88 -9.53 -45.10
C ARG A 13 -21.97 -10.60 -45.13
N HIS A 14 -22.46 -11.05 -43.97
CA HIS A 14 -23.79 -11.63 -43.85
C HIS A 14 -24.58 -11.03 -42.70
N ARG A 15 -25.67 -10.34 -43.07
CA ARG A 15 -26.82 -9.97 -42.22
C ARG A 15 -27.74 -11.17 -42.05
N ARG A 16 -28.35 -11.33 -40.86
CA ARG A 16 -29.70 -11.88 -40.59
C ARG A 16 -30.03 -11.59 -39.12
N SER A 17 -30.82 -10.56 -38.84
CA SER A 17 -32.27 -10.57 -38.61
C SER A 17 -32.65 -10.89 -37.16
N VAL A 18 -32.84 -9.82 -36.37
CA VAL A 18 -33.53 -9.82 -35.08
C VAL A 18 -35.02 -9.67 -35.34
N THR A 19 -35.84 -10.57 -34.79
CA THR A 19 -37.30 -10.38 -34.72
C THR A 19 -37.75 -10.50 -33.27
N GLN A 20 -38.17 -9.36 -32.73
CA GLN A 20 -38.94 -9.23 -31.49
C GLN A 20 -40.32 -9.86 -31.65
N ARG A 21 -40.86 -10.47 -30.58
CA ARG A 21 -42.30 -10.44 -30.30
C ARG A 21 -42.55 -10.38 -28.78
N ARG A 22 -43.03 -9.21 -28.35
CA ARG A 22 -43.79 -9.01 -27.10
C ARG A 22 -45.23 -9.48 -27.33
N ALA A 23 -45.87 -10.02 -26.29
CA ALA A 23 -47.32 -9.90 -26.11
C ALA A 23 -47.67 -9.84 -24.62
N ARG A 24 -48.28 -8.73 -24.22
CA ARG A 24 -49.00 -8.49 -22.96
C ARG A 24 -50.44 -8.98 -23.11
N ARG A 25 -51.11 -9.28 -21.97
CA ARG A 25 -52.51 -8.93 -21.58
C ARG A 25 -52.88 -9.78 -20.35
N SER A 26 -53.06 -9.26 -19.13
CA SER A 26 -54.09 -8.37 -18.54
C SER A 26 -55.49 -9.00 -18.35
N SER A 27 -55.69 -9.49 -17.11
CA SER A 27 -56.78 -9.27 -16.14
C SER A 27 -58.29 -9.39 -16.47
N ALA A 28 -58.93 -10.06 -15.50
CA ALA A 28 -60.24 -9.81 -14.87
C ALA A 28 -61.52 -10.33 -15.55
N PHE A 29 -62.35 -11.06 -14.79
CA PHE A 29 -63.55 -10.51 -14.13
C PHE A 29 -64.16 -11.53 -13.15
N ALA A 30 -64.85 -10.99 -12.15
CA ALA A 30 -65.38 -11.62 -10.95
C ALA A 30 -66.84 -12.09 -11.10
N THR A 31 -67.30 -13.01 -10.24
CA THR A 31 -68.68 -12.93 -9.71
C THR A 31 -68.82 -13.59 -8.33
N ARG A 32 -69.60 -12.91 -7.49
CA ARG A 32 -69.93 -13.15 -6.07
C ARG A 32 -71.18 -14.04 -5.92
N ARG A 33 -71.29 -14.86 -4.85
CA ARG A 33 -72.26 -14.84 -3.69
C ARG A 33 -72.90 -16.25 -3.60
N LEU A 34 -73.37 -16.84 -2.48
CA LEU A 34 -73.82 -16.42 -1.14
C LEU A 34 -74.00 -17.69 -0.24
N ALA A 35 -73.67 -17.60 1.07
CA ALA A 35 -74.22 -18.26 2.29
C ALA A 35 -74.41 -19.82 2.38
N ALA A 36 -74.34 -20.53 3.52
CA ALA A 36 -74.41 -20.22 4.94
C ALA A 36 -73.82 -21.36 5.83
N LEU A 37 -73.24 -20.98 6.99
CA LEU A 37 -73.30 -21.58 8.34
C LEU A 37 -73.07 -23.09 8.59
N GLY A 38 -72.06 -23.37 9.43
CA GLY A 38 -71.94 -24.59 10.24
C GLY A 38 -70.65 -24.60 11.06
N ALA A 39 -70.74 -24.31 12.35
CA ALA A 39 -69.60 -24.23 13.27
C ALA A 39 -69.00 -25.60 13.59
N ALA A 40 -67.67 -25.72 13.47
CA ALA A 40 -66.89 -26.75 14.14
C ALA A 40 -65.61 -26.11 14.68
N ALA A 41 -65.41 -26.22 15.99
CA ALA A 41 -64.21 -25.80 16.68
C ALA A 41 -63.02 -26.64 16.22
N GLY A 42 -62.09 -26.01 15.51
CA GLY A 42 -60.77 -26.56 15.19
C GLY A 42 -59.71 -25.58 15.68
N VAL A 43 -58.92 -25.99 16.66
CA VAL A 43 -57.67 -25.32 17.02
C VAL A 43 -56.76 -25.42 15.80
N ALA A 44 -56.71 -24.36 14.99
CA ALA A 44 -55.72 -24.24 13.93
C ALA A 44 -54.37 -23.98 14.60
N ALA A 45 -53.61 -25.04 14.85
CA ALA A 45 -52.18 -24.93 15.06
C ALA A 45 -51.60 -24.27 13.79
N ALA A 46 -51.34 -22.97 13.88
CA ALA A 46 -50.54 -22.28 12.88
C ALA A 46 -49.20 -22.99 12.85
N ALA A 47 -48.96 -23.77 11.79
CA ALA A 47 -47.65 -24.32 11.50
C ALA A 47 -46.72 -23.13 11.28
N LEU A 48 -46.02 -22.73 12.35
CA LEU A 48 -44.85 -21.88 12.29
C LEU A 48 -43.88 -22.60 11.37
N GLY A 49 -43.79 -22.14 10.12
CA GLY A 49 -42.70 -22.53 9.24
C GLY A 49 -41.37 -22.27 9.97
N PRO A 50 -40.31 -23.05 9.68
CA PRO A 50 -39.01 -22.77 10.26
C PRO A 50 -38.66 -21.31 9.98
N PRO A 51 -38.12 -20.57 10.96
CA PRO A 51 -37.75 -19.18 10.76
C PRO A 51 -36.87 -19.12 9.51
N GLU A 52 -37.24 -18.26 8.55
CA GLU A 52 -36.33 -17.87 7.48
C GLU A 52 -35.05 -17.45 8.18
N ARG A 53 -33.98 -18.25 8.02
CA ARG A 53 -32.66 -17.81 8.42
C ARG A 53 -32.41 -16.56 7.60
N LEU A 54 -32.43 -15.40 8.27
CA LEU A 54 -31.77 -14.20 7.77
C LEU A 54 -30.45 -14.70 7.18
N ALA A 55 -30.28 -14.53 5.86
CA ALA A 55 -29.03 -14.87 5.20
C ALA A 55 -27.94 -14.19 6.03
N ALA A 56 -27.15 -14.97 6.75
CA ALA A 56 -26.04 -14.44 7.53
C ALA A 56 -25.21 -13.66 6.53
N GLN A 57 -25.14 -12.33 6.71
CA GLN A 57 -24.23 -11.51 5.93
C GLN A 57 -22.86 -12.19 6.06
N SER A 58 -22.23 -12.51 4.93
CA SER A 58 -20.93 -13.18 4.94
C SER A 58 -20.02 -12.41 5.90
N PRO A 59 -19.35 -13.10 6.84
CA PRO A 59 -18.52 -12.43 7.82
C PRO A 59 -17.48 -11.56 7.11
N PRO A 60 -17.18 -10.36 7.65
CA PRO A 60 -16.27 -9.43 7.00
C PRO A 60 -14.87 -10.06 6.88
N PRO A 61 -14.07 -9.66 5.86
CA PRO A 61 -12.79 -10.29 5.58
C PRO A 61 -11.75 -9.98 6.64
N ASN A 62 -10.82 -10.90 6.87
CA ASN A 62 -9.56 -10.56 7.53
C ASN A 62 -8.72 -9.68 6.60
N ILE A 63 -7.91 -8.80 7.18
CA ILE A 63 -7.04 -7.89 6.44
C ILE A 63 -5.60 -8.08 6.90
N VAL A 64 -4.69 -8.35 5.98
CA VAL A 64 -3.24 -8.39 6.22
C VAL A 64 -2.55 -7.43 5.27
N ILE A 65 -1.82 -6.45 5.80
CA ILE A 65 -1.01 -5.52 5.01
C ILE A 65 0.45 -5.75 5.35
N ILE A 66 1.21 -6.31 4.41
CA ILE A 66 2.66 -6.50 4.50
C ILE A 66 3.34 -5.34 3.80
N PHE A 67 4.20 -4.61 4.52
CA PHE A 67 4.72 -3.33 4.06
C PHE A 67 6.23 -3.23 4.25
N ALA A 68 6.98 -3.33 3.16
CA ALA A 68 8.45 -3.29 3.17
C ALA A 68 9.01 -1.87 3.29
N ASP A 69 10.25 -1.75 3.76
CA ASP A 69 10.95 -0.48 4.01
C ASP A 69 12.12 -0.30 3.02
N ASP A 70 12.05 0.69 2.12
CA ASP A 70 13.02 0.92 1.03
C ASP A 70 13.11 -0.18 -0.05
N LEU A 71 12.03 -0.92 -0.29
CA LEU A 71 11.96 -1.92 -1.37
C LEU A 71 11.53 -1.26 -2.68
N GLY A 72 12.36 -1.39 -3.71
CA GLY A 72 12.10 -0.78 -5.01
C GLY A 72 11.22 -1.60 -5.93
N TYR A 73 10.61 -0.93 -6.92
CA TYR A 73 9.76 -1.55 -7.93
C TYR A 73 10.40 -2.77 -8.61
N GLY A 74 11.72 -2.76 -8.80
CA GLY A 74 12.44 -3.79 -9.52
C GLY A 74 13.09 -4.86 -8.66
N ASP A 75 12.73 -5.02 -7.38
CA ASP A 75 13.37 -5.95 -6.45
C ASP A 75 12.79 -7.38 -6.44
N LEU A 76 11.54 -7.54 -6.90
CA LEU A 76 10.86 -8.84 -6.89
C LEU A 76 11.02 -9.58 -8.22
N GLY A 77 11.04 -10.91 -8.18
CA GLY A 77 11.04 -11.77 -9.37
C GLY A 77 9.86 -11.46 -10.30
N ALA A 78 8.64 -11.37 -9.75
CA ALA A 78 7.43 -10.98 -10.48
C ALA A 78 7.45 -9.55 -11.05
N TYR A 79 8.42 -8.73 -10.66
CA TYR A 79 8.65 -7.39 -11.22
C TYR A 79 9.92 -7.31 -12.08
N GLY A 80 10.57 -8.45 -12.34
CA GLY A 80 11.67 -8.57 -13.29
C GLY A 80 13.07 -8.52 -12.69
N HIS A 81 13.22 -8.64 -11.36
CA HIS A 81 14.55 -8.74 -10.78
C HIS A 81 15.26 -10.01 -11.28
N PRO A 82 16.52 -9.94 -11.78
CA PRO A 82 17.14 -11.08 -12.45
C PRO A 82 17.69 -12.17 -11.51
N THR A 83 17.99 -11.85 -10.24
CA THR A 83 18.77 -12.76 -9.37
C THR A 83 18.24 -12.97 -7.94
N ILE A 84 17.59 -11.99 -7.30
CA ILE A 84 16.81 -12.17 -6.06
C ILE A 84 15.65 -13.14 -6.34
N ARG A 85 15.47 -14.14 -5.47
CA ARG A 85 14.40 -15.14 -5.60
C ARG A 85 13.27 -14.86 -4.62
N THR A 86 12.09 -14.55 -5.13
CA THR A 86 10.90 -14.29 -4.31
C THR A 86 9.75 -15.23 -4.64
N PRO A 87 9.94 -16.57 -4.53
CA PRO A 87 8.93 -17.53 -4.98
C PRO A 87 7.57 -17.37 -4.31
N HIS A 88 7.49 -16.91 -3.05
CA HIS A 88 6.22 -16.75 -2.35
C HIS A 88 5.46 -15.51 -2.83
N LEU A 89 6.14 -14.38 -3.01
CA LEU A 89 5.57 -13.17 -3.60
C LEU A 89 5.26 -13.34 -5.08
N ASP A 90 6.08 -14.11 -5.81
CA ASP A 90 5.83 -14.43 -7.22
C ASP A 90 4.57 -15.28 -7.36
N ARG A 91 4.38 -16.26 -6.47
CA ARG A 91 3.14 -17.03 -6.36
C ARG A 91 1.96 -16.15 -5.95
N MET A 92 2.12 -15.27 -4.96
CA MET A 92 1.07 -14.32 -4.55
C MET A 92 0.64 -13.42 -5.72
N ALA A 93 1.58 -12.95 -6.53
CA ALA A 93 1.32 -12.15 -7.72
C ALA A 93 0.64 -12.96 -8.85
N ALA A 94 0.94 -14.26 -8.97
CA ALA A 94 0.30 -15.14 -9.95
C ALA A 94 -1.11 -15.57 -9.54
N GLU A 95 -1.36 -15.75 -8.24
CA GLU A 95 -2.66 -16.12 -7.68
C GLU A 95 -3.58 -14.92 -7.43
N GLY A 96 -3.05 -13.70 -7.50
CA GLY A 96 -3.76 -12.46 -7.23
C GLY A 96 -3.56 -11.40 -8.31
N GLN A 97 -3.70 -10.13 -7.93
CA GLN A 97 -3.46 -9.00 -8.82
C GLN A 97 -2.07 -8.42 -8.61
N ARG A 98 -1.30 -8.31 -9.68
CA ARG A 98 -0.03 -7.58 -9.75
C ARG A 98 -0.24 -6.23 -10.42
N TRP A 99 0.03 -5.14 -9.70
CA TRP A 99 -0.19 -3.78 -10.18
C TRP A 99 1.10 -3.14 -10.71
N THR A 100 1.07 -2.62 -11.94
CA THR A 100 2.23 -1.98 -12.57
C THR A 100 2.29 -0.45 -12.37
N SER A 101 1.22 0.13 -11.82
CA SER A 101 1.08 1.56 -11.49
C SER A 101 0.54 1.74 -10.07
N PHE A 102 1.23 1.17 -9.08
CA PHE A 102 0.91 1.36 -7.66
C PHE A 102 1.92 2.30 -6.99
N TYR A 103 1.44 3.25 -6.19
CA TYR A 103 2.27 4.34 -5.65
C TYR A 103 2.21 4.44 -4.13
N SER A 104 3.36 4.71 -3.52
CA SER A 104 3.41 5.29 -2.19
C SER A 104 3.13 6.80 -2.26
N GLN A 105 2.48 7.35 -1.23
CA GLN A 105 2.09 8.76 -1.17
C GLN A 105 3.26 9.72 -0.86
N ALA A 106 4.42 9.19 -0.47
CA ALA A 106 5.61 9.98 -0.21
C ALA A 106 6.89 9.20 -0.54
N PRO A 107 8.00 9.87 -0.86
CA PRO A 107 9.24 9.20 -1.22
C PRO A 107 10.11 8.81 0.00
N VAL A 108 9.59 8.87 1.23
CA VAL A 108 10.28 8.53 2.50
C VAL A 108 9.30 7.96 3.53
N CYS A 109 9.81 7.25 4.54
CA CYS A 109 9.09 6.35 5.45
C CYS A 109 7.92 6.97 6.28
N SER A 110 8.19 7.93 7.19
CA SER A 110 7.15 8.49 8.07
C SER A 110 5.92 9.04 7.33
N PRO A 111 6.05 9.91 6.31
CA PRO A 111 4.90 10.44 5.60
C PRO A 111 4.12 9.36 4.84
N SER A 112 4.78 8.37 4.23
CA SER A 112 4.10 7.33 3.48
C SER A 112 3.30 6.37 4.37
N ARG A 113 3.84 6.04 5.56
CA ARG A 113 3.15 5.23 6.58
C ARG A 113 1.92 5.96 7.13
N ALA A 114 2.05 7.26 7.39
CA ALA A 114 0.92 8.09 7.82
C ALA A 114 -0.19 8.09 6.76
N ALA A 115 0.20 8.26 5.50
CA ALA A 115 -0.75 8.33 4.40
C ALA A 115 -1.48 7.01 4.17
N LEU A 116 -0.78 5.87 4.27
CA LEU A 116 -1.40 4.54 4.20
C LEU A 116 -2.45 4.38 5.30
N LEU A 117 -2.09 4.71 6.55
CA LEU A 117 -2.96 4.47 7.69
C LEU A 117 -4.13 5.45 7.77
N THR A 118 -4.04 6.64 7.20
CA THR A 118 -5.11 7.66 7.32
C THR A 118 -5.91 7.88 6.04
N GLY A 119 -5.47 7.29 4.91
CA GLY A 119 -6.06 7.55 3.60
C GLY A 119 -5.87 8.99 3.10
N ARG A 120 -4.95 9.74 3.71
CA ARG A 120 -4.75 11.18 3.49
C ARG A 120 -3.34 11.48 3.04
N ILE A 121 -3.18 12.47 2.18
CA ILE A 121 -1.88 13.05 1.86
C ILE A 121 -1.28 13.59 3.17
N HIS A 122 -0.06 13.16 3.47
CA HIS A 122 0.66 13.43 4.71
C HIS A 122 0.78 14.91 5.12
N LEU A 123 0.62 15.85 4.18
CA LEU A 123 0.56 17.29 4.49
C LEU A 123 -0.69 17.67 5.30
N ARG A 124 -1.81 16.95 5.13
CA ARG A 124 -3.07 17.24 5.83
C ARG A 124 -3.01 16.93 7.32
N SER A 125 -2.15 15.99 7.71
CA SER A 125 -1.91 15.57 9.09
C SER A 125 -0.64 16.18 9.71
N GLY A 126 0.06 17.06 8.98
CA GLY A 126 1.30 17.67 9.44
C GLY A 126 2.50 16.73 9.43
N MET A 127 2.35 15.53 8.86
CA MET A 127 3.37 14.48 8.79
C MET A 127 4.42 14.78 7.71
N PHE A 128 5.02 15.97 7.77
CA PHE A 128 6.10 16.43 6.90
C PHE A 128 7.01 17.43 7.66
N GLY A 129 8.10 17.81 7.01
CA GLY A 129 8.93 18.95 7.42
C GLY A 129 9.51 19.64 6.20
N ARG A 130 9.99 20.87 6.40
CA ARG A 130 10.72 21.67 5.41
C ARG A 130 12.23 21.49 5.56
N ARG A 131 12.69 21.07 6.73
CA ARG A 131 14.10 20.79 7.05
C ARG A 131 14.33 19.31 7.32
N GLN A 132 13.40 18.67 8.03
CA GLN A 132 13.47 17.27 8.41
C GLN A 132 12.43 16.43 7.65
N GLY A 133 12.83 15.29 7.08
CA GLY A 133 11.96 14.50 6.19
C GLY A 133 11.20 13.35 6.85
N VAL A 134 11.59 12.95 8.07
CA VAL A 134 11.02 11.84 8.85
C VAL A 134 11.24 12.09 10.33
N PHE A 135 10.49 11.41 11.21
CA PHE A 135 10.75 11.43 12.64
C PHE A 135 12.03 10.66 13.01
N PHE A 136 12.63 11.07 14.13
CA PHE A 136 13.83 10.51 14.75
C PHE A 136 13.57 10.21 16.24
N GLN A 137 14.54 9.57 16.88
CA GLN A 137 14.56 9.24 18.31
C GLN A 137 14.56 10.45 19.27
N ASP A 138 14.82 11.65 18.75
CA ASP A 138 14.78 12.94 19.46
C ASP A 138 13.60 13.82 19.01
N SER A 139 12.62 13.25 18.31
CA SER A 139 11.39 13.95 17.92
C SER A 139 10.37 13.98 19.06
N HIS A 140 9.68 15.12 19.19
CA HIS A 140 8.69 15.35 20.27
C HIS A 140 7.24 15.10 19.84
N HIS A 141 6.97 15.04 18.55
CA HIS A 141 5.65 14.79 17.99
C HIS A 141 5.54 13.40 17.34
N GLY A 142 4.32 13.07 16.92
CA GLY A 142 3.96 11.89 16.18
C GLY A 142 2.70 12.14 15.36
N LEU A 143 2.08 11.08 14.86
CA LEU A 143 0.79 11.15 14.21
C LEU A 143 -0.23 11.81 15.18
N PRO A 144 -0.90 12.90 14.80
CA PRO A 144 -1.86 13.55 15.69
C PRO A 144 -3.00 12.59 16.07
N ALA A 145 -3.41 12.62 17.35
CA ALA A 145 -4.55 11.83 17.83
C ALA A 145 -5.90 12.24 17.21
N ALA A 146 -5.95 13.39 16.52
CA ALA A 146 -7.13 13.81 15.77
C ALA A 146 -7.27 13.07 14.42
N GLU A 147 -6.22 12.45 13.91
CA GLU A 147 -6.30 11.60 12.71
C GLU A 147 -6.96 10.26 13.05
N ILE A 148 -7.75 9.73 12.11
CA ILE A 148 -8.36 8.41 12.23
C ILE A 148 -7.52 7.45 11.40
N THR A 149 -6.95 6.45 12.05
CA THR A 149 -6.19 5.40 11.38
C THR A 149 -7.08 4.25 10.93
N LEU A 150 -6.58 3.45 9.98
CA LEU A 150 -7.23 2.24 9.51
C LEU A 150 -7.50 1.25 10.66
N ALA A 151 -6.60 1.19 11.64
CA ALA A 151 -6.80 0.35 12.82
C ALA A 151 -7.99 0.84 13.67
N GLU A 152 -8.13 2.15 13.88
CA GLU A 152 -9.25 2.74 14.62
C GLU A 152 -10.57 2.49 13.90
N ALA A 153 -10.63 2.77 12.59
CA ALA A 153 -11.82 2.56 11.78
C ALA A 153 -12.26 1.08 11.74
N LEU A 154 -11.31 0.14 11.69
CA LEU A 154 -11.64 -1.30 11.70
C LEU A 154 -12.02 -1.80 13.09
N LYS A 155 -11.43 -1.24 14.15
CA LYS A 155 -11.76 -1.59 15.54
C LYS A 155 -13.18 -1.19 15.90
N GLU A 156 -13.70 -0.08 15.36
CA GLU A 156 -15.10 0.33 15.53
C GLU A 156 -16.09 -0.72 15.01
N VAL A 157 -15.72 -1.49 13.97
CA VAL A 157 -16.52 -2.59 13.43
C VAL A 157 -16.08 -3.97 13.92
N GLY A 158 -15.38 -4.03 15.07
CA GLY A 158 -15.16 -5.26 15.83
C GLY A 158 -13.90 -6.05 15.48
N TYR A 159 -12.99 -5.49 14.67
CA TYR A 159 -11.73 -6.17 14.33
C TYR A 159 -10.80 -6.30 15.53
N ALA A 160 -10.08 -7.42 15.62
CA ALA A 160 -8.84 -7.48 16.40
C ALA A 160 -7.73 -6.81 15.59
N THR A 161 -6.92 -5.96 16.20
CA THR A 161 -5.93 -5.16 15.48
C THR A 161 -4.52 -5.39 16.00
N GLY A 162 -3.59 -5.73 15.11
CA GLY A 162 -2.20 -6.02 15.46
C GLY A 162 -1.24 -5.32 14.52
N ILE A 163 -0.12 -4.85 15.07
CA ILE A 163 1.02 -4.37 14.30
C ILE A 163 2.26 -5.18 14.66
N VAL A 164 2.93 -5.71 13.64
CA VAL A 164 4.19 -6.45 13.78
C VAL A 164 5.26 -5.76 12.93
N GLY A 165 6.02 -4.87 13.58
CA GLY A 165 7.20 -4.25 13.01
C GLY A 165 7.34 -2.75 13.24
N LYS A 166 7.92 -2.06 12.26
CA LYS A 166 8.31 -0.65 12.32
C LYS A 166 7.10 0.29 12.37
N TRP A 167 7.06 1.15 13.39
CA TRP A 167 6.02 2.17 13.53
C TRP A 167 6.32 3.45 12.73
N HIS A 168 7.32 4.21 13.19
CA HIS A 168 7.86 5.43 12.56
C HIS A 168 6.89 6.62 12.43
N LEU A 169 5.85 6.66 13.25
CA LEU A 169 4.88 7.76 13.32
C LEU A 169 4.89 8.47 14.69
N GLY A 170 6.07 8.53 15.32
CA GLY A 170 6.27 9.10 16.65
C GLY A 170 6.52 8.02 17.69
N HIS A 171 7.54 8.20 18.52
CA HIS A 171 8.00 7.18 19.48
C HIS A 171 7.63 7.49 20.93
N GLN A 172 7.25 8.74 21.21
CA GLN A 172 6.80 9.16 22.54
C GLN A 172 5.53 8.39 22.93
N PRO A 173 5.29 8.14 24.23
CA PRO A 173 4.15 7.34 24.70
C PRO A 173 2.79 7.71 24.11
N ALA A 174 2.55 9.01 23.87
CA ALA A 174 1.30 9.53 23.32
C ALA A 174 1.04 9.14 21.85
N TYR A 175 2.08 8.80 21.08
CA TYR A 175 1.98 8.54 19.64
C TYR A 175 2.29 7.09 19.25
N ARG A 176 2.39 6.19 20.24
CA ARG A 176 2.67 4.77 19.98
C ARG A 176 1.45 4.06 19.38
N PRO A 177 1.63 2.91 18.72
CA PRO A 177 0.54 2.26 17.98
C PRO A 177 -0.72 1.98 18.81
N LEU A 178 -0.58 1.64 20.09
CA LEU A 178 -1.72 1.39 21.00
C LEU A 178 -2.59 2.62 21.26
N ARG A 179 -2.12 3.83 20.93
CA ARG A 179 -2.90 5.08 20.97
C ARG A 179 -3.56 5.41 19.64
N HIS A 180 -3.36 4.57 18.63
CA HIS A 180 -3.84 4.73 17.26
C HIS A 180 -4.52 3.43 16.79
N GLY A 181 -5.42 2.90 17.62
CA GLY A 181 -6.32 1.80 17.27
C GLY A 181 -5.79 0.39 17.50
N PHE A 182 -4.47 0.16 17.48
CA PHE A 182 -3.93 -1.20 17.59
C PHE A 182 -4.09 -1.81 19.00
N ASP A 183 -4.54 -3.06 19.08
CA ASP A 183 -4.67 -3.82 20.34
C ASP A 183 -3.32 -4.37 20.82
N SER A 184 -2.41 -4.67 19.88
CA SER A 184 -1.10 -5.23 20.17
C SER A 184 -0.01 -4.69 19.24
N TRP A 185 1.22 -4.62 19.75
CA TRP A 185 2.39 -4.27 18.97
C TRP A 185 3.59 -5.14 19.32
N PHE A 186 4.32 -5.57 18.31
CA PHE A 186 5.65 -6.14 18.44
C PHE A 186 6.57 -5.53 17.38
N GLY A 187 7.58 -4.74 17.75
CA GLY A 187 8.46 -4.13 16.74
C GLY A 187 9.30 -2.96 17.21
N ILE A 188 9.88 -2.23 16.24
CA ILE A 188 10.83 -1.14 16.50
C ILE A 188 10.12 0.21 16.23
N PRO A 189 10.22 1.21 17.12
CA PRO A 189 9.46 2.47 17.01
C PRO A 189 9.83 3.37 15.82
N TYR A 190 11.04 3.22 15.27
CA TYR A 190 11.62 4.07 14.22
C TYR A 190 12.60 3.26 13.35
N SER A 191 13.24 3.86 12.34
CA SER A 191 14.22 3.14 11.51
C SER A 191 15.34 2.54 12.35
N ASN A 192 15.80 1.35 11.98
CA ASN A 192 16.82 0.60 12.71
C ASN A 192 18.21 1.24 12.74
N ASP A 193 18.44 2.29 11.96
CA ASP A 193 19.69 3.05 11.89
C ASP A 193 19.69 4.32 12.75
N MET A 194 18.62 4.59 13.51
CA MET A 194 18.39 5.89 14.17
C MET A 194 18.90 5.99 15.61
N ASP A 195 19.14 4.88 16.30
CA ASP A 195 19.81 4.87 17.61
C ASP A 195 21.16 4.19 17.46
N TRP A 196 22.22 4.96 17.23
CA TRP A 196 23.54 4.43 16.88
C TRP A 196 24.61 4.83 17.90
N ARG A 197 25.55 3.89 18.13
CA ARG A 197 26.74 4.07 18.99
C ARG A 197 28.04 4.05 18.19
N VAL A 198 27.94 4.24 16.87
CA VAL A 198 29.09 4.32 15.97
C VAL A 198 29.95 5.56 16.29
N PRO A 199 31.29 5.48 16.23
CA PRO A 199 32.17 6.64 16.37
C PRO A 199 31.75 7.81 15.47
N PRO A 200 31.96 9.07 15.91
CA PRO A 200 31.55 10.24 15.16
C PRO A 200 32.26 10.31 13.80
N GLY A 201 31.52 10.74 12.77
CA GLY A 201 32.03 10.90 11.42
C GLY A 201 31.12 10.26 10.37
N ARG A 202 30.91 10.96 9.26
CA ARG A 202 30.05 10.47 8.16
C ARG A 202 30.57 9.15 7.58
N ASP A 203 31.88 9.04 7.41
CA ASP A 203 32.52 7.86 6.83
C ASP A 203 32.47 6.67 7.78
N ALA A 204 32.67 6.89 9.08
CA ALA A 204 32.51 5.87 10.11
C ALA A 204 31.07 5.34 10.17
N ARG A 205 30.06 6.23 10.17
CA ARG A 205 28.64 5.82 10.12
C ARG A 205 28.32 5.04 8.85
N ARG A 206 28.83 5.48 7.69
CA ARG A 206 28.61 4.77 6.42
C ARG A 206 29.26 3.39 6.43
N ALA A 207 30.48 3.27 6.95
CA ALA A 207 31.17 1.98 7.09
C ALA A 207 30.37 1.03 8.00
N ALA A 208 29.87 1.51 9.15
CA ALA A 208 29.05 0.71 10.06
C ALA A 208 27.70 0.27 9.45
N ILE A 209 27.15 1.02 8.49
CA ILE A 209 25.94 0.61 7.75
C ILE A 209 26.26 -0.49 6.72
N LEU A 210 27.42 -0.42 6.08
CA LEU A 210 27.85 -1.39 5.07
C LEU A 210 28.35 -2.69 5.70
N ASP A 211 28.96 -2.60 6.89
CA ASP A 211 29.34 -3.76 7.68
C ASP A 211 28.76 -3.68 9.11
N PRO A 212 27.45 -3.97 9.26
CA PRO A 212 26.75 -3.80 10.52
C PRO A 212 27.08 -4.87 11.56
N SER A 213 27.31 -4.41 12.78
CA SER A 213 27.29 -5.17 14.02
C SER A 213 26.10 -4.72 14.87
N ILE A 214 25.54 -5.61 15.69
CA ILE A 214 24.46 -5.30 16.63
C ILE A 214 24.89 -4.18 17.60
N GLU A 215 26.16 -4.16 18.00
CA GLU A 215 26.71 -3.18 18.95
C GLU A 215 26.64 -1.73 18.46
N TYR A 216 26.57 -1.53 17.14
CA TYR A 216 26.47 -0.21 16.53
C TYR A 216 25.09 0.40 16.66
N TRP A 217 24.04 -0.40 16.90
CA TRP A 217 22.65 0.03 16.79
C TRP A 217 21.88 -0.33 18.06
N HIS A 218 21.66 0.67 18.91
CA HIS A 218 21.04 0.52 20.23
C HIS A 218 19.51 0.66 20.21
N VAL A 219 18.89 0.28 19.10
CA VAL A 219 17.43 0.39 18.89
C VAL A 219 16.68 -0.59 19.80
N PRO A 220 15.51 -0.20 20.36
CA PRO A 220 14.70 -1.09 21.17
C PRO A 220 13.79 -1.96 20.30
N LEU A 221 13.60 -3.22 20.72
CA LEU A 221 12.46 -4.03 20.31
C LEU A 221 11.39 -3.92 21.40
N MET A 222 10.19 -3.53 20.98
CA MET A 222 9.05 -3.29 21.85
C MET A 222 8.08 -4.46 21.81
N ARG A 223 7.43 -4.73 22.94
CA ARG A 223 6.17 -5.46 23.02
C ARG A 223 5.17 -4.54 23.71
N ASN A 224 4.16 -4.12 22.96
CA ASN A 224 3.23 -3.07 23.37
C ASN A 224 4.00 -1.83 23.82
N ASP A 225 3.76 -1.34 25.03
CA ASP A 225 4.41 -0.15 25.58
C ASP A 225 5.75 -0.42 26.29
N GLU A 226 6.21 -1.67 26.32
CA GLU A 226 7.39 -2.11 27.06
C GLU A 226 8.58 -2.44 26.15
N VAL A 227 9.79 -2.10 26.60
CA VAL A 227 11.04 -2.51 25.94
C VAL A 227 11.31 -3.96 26.29
N LEU A 228 11.19 -4.84 25.31
CA LEU A 228 11.49 -6.26 25.45
C LEU A 228 12.99 -6.53 25.39
N GLU A 229 13.70 -5.82 24.51
CA GLU A 229 15.12 -6.07 24.21
C GLU A 229 15.81 -4.80 23.69
N ARG A 230 17.03 -4.50 24.17
CA ARG A 230 17.84 -3.36 23.72
C ARG A 230 19.34 -3.60 24.00
N PRO A 231 20.23 -3.53 22.99
CA PRO A 231 19.93 -3.44 21.56
C PRO A 231 19.09 -4.63 21.10
N ALA A 232 18.17 -4.41 20.16
CA ALA A 232 17.50 -5.50 19.47
C ALA A 232 18.51 -6.30 18.64
N ASP A 233 18.48 -7.63 18.73
CA ASP A 233 19.19 -8.52 17.83
C ASP A 233 18.51 -8.50 16.45
N GLN A 234 18.98 -7.57 15.63
CA GLN A 234 18.45 -7.32 14.30
C GLN A 234 18.65 -8.51 13.33
N THR A 235 19.55 -9.45 13.63
CA THR A 235 19.71 -10.66 12.80
C THR A 235 18.51 -11.59 12.88
N THR A 236 17.67 -11.43 13.91
CA THR A 236 16.47 -12.27 14.14
C THR A 236 15.16 -11.58 13.79
N ILE A 237 15.18 -10.27 13.51
CA ILE A 237 13.96 -9.44 13.44
C ILE A 237 13.01 -9.87 12.32
N THR A 238 13.50 -10.15 11.12
CA THR A 238 12.64 -10.60 10.00
C THR A 238 11.93 -11.91 10.35
N ARG A 239 12.67 -12.89 10.89
CA ARG A 239 12.11 -14.16 11.36
C ARG A 239 11.08 -13.96 12.46
N ARG A 240 11.41 -13.18 13.49
CA ARG A 240 10.51 -12.93 14.64
C ARG A 240 9.24 -12.21 14.19
N TYR A 241 9.31 -11.30 13.23
CA TYR A 241 8.10 -10.66 12.68
C TYR A 241 7.20 -11.67 11.96
N ALA A 242 7.77 -12.61 11.19
CA ALA A 242 6.99 -13.68 10.58
C ALA A 242 6.33 -14.59 11.64
N GLU A 243 7.07 -14.97 12.69
CA GLU A 243 6.56 -15.80 13.79
C GLU A 243 5.43 -15.10 14.57
N GLU A 244 5.58 -13.81 14.85
CA GLU A 244 4.57 -13.01 15.56
C GLU A 244 3.32 -12.79 14.71
N ALA A 245 3.48 -12.59 13.39
CA ALA A 245 2.37 -12.51 12.46
C ALA A 245 1.58 -13.82 12.40
N VAL A 246 2.26 -14.96 12.31
CA VAL A 246 1.66 -16.30 12.36
C VAL A 246 0.93 -16.52 13.68
N ARG A 247 1.53 -16.12 14.81
CA ARG A 247 0.91 -16.24 16.13
C ARG A 247 -0.40 -15.44 16.19
N PHE A 248 -0.36 -14.17 15.77
CA PHE A 248 -1.54 -13.29 15.77
C PHE A 248 -2.69 -13.86 14.93
N ILE A 249 -2.40 -14.38 13.72
CA ILE A 249 -3.40 -15.01 12.85
C ILE A 249 -4.08 -16.19 13.56
N ARG A 250 -3.29 -17.05 14.20
CA ARG A 250 -3.82 -18.24 14.92
C ARG A 250 -4.64 -17.86 16.14
N GLU A 251 -4.20 -16.86 16.92
CA GLU A 251 -4.89 -16.36 18.10
C GLU A 251 -6.25 -15.71 17.77
N HIS A 252 -6.39 -15.15 16.56
CA HIS A 252 -7.59 -14.41 16.15
C HIS A 252 -8.39 -15.09 15.03
N ARG A 253 -8.11 -16.36 14.68
CA ARG A 253 -8.78 -17.06 13.57
C ARG A 253 -10.31 -17.09 13.62
N ASP A 254 -10.88 -17.01 14.82
CA ASP A 254 -12.32 -17.11 15.08
C ASP A 254 -13.07 -15.77 15.03
N ARG A 255 -12.37 -14.65 14.75
CA ARG A 255 -12.96 -13.30 14.58
C ARG A 255 -12.27 -12.54 13.45
N PRO A 256 -12.89 -11.50 12.84
CA PRO A 256 -12.19 -10.66 11.88
C PRO A 256 -10.99 -9.98 12.53
N PHE A 257 -9.87 -9.93 11.81
CA PHE A 257 -8.66 -9.27 12.26
C PHE A 257 -8.02 -8.39 11.20
N PHE A 258 -7.30 -7.37 11.66
CA PHE A 258 -6.42 -6.52 10.88
C PHE A 258 -5.00 -6.68 11.40
N LEU A 259 -4.11 -7.18 10.55
CA LEU A 259 -2.70 -7.33 10.84
C LEU A 259 -1.87 -6.46 9.89
N TYR A 260 -1.21 -5.46 10.46
CA TYR A 260 -0.23 -4.64 9.75
C TYR A 260 1.18 -5.15 10.04
N VAL A 261 1.92 -5.56 9.01
CA VAL A 261 3.29 -6.09 9.10
C VAL A 261 4.27 -5.14 8.41
N PRO A 262 4.56 -3.96 9.01
CA PRO A 262 5.55 -3.04 8.49
C PRO A 262 6.96 -3.56 8.79
N HIS A 263 7.64 -4.15 7.82
CA HIS A 263 9.02 -4.57 8.04
C HIS A 263 9.94 -3.38 8.37
N THR A 264 10.96 -3.68 9.17
CA THR A 264 12.12 -2.79 9.41
C THR A 264 13.16 -2.96 8.30
N MET A 265 13.18 -4.12 7.66
CA MET A 265 14.01 -4.46 6.51
C MET A 265 13.22 -4.23 5.21
N PRO A 266 13.87 -4.03 4.05
CA PRO A 266 15.31 -4.01 3.79
C PRO A 266 16.02 -2.66 4.03
N HIS A 267 15.45 -1.75 4.83
CA HIS A 267 16.16 -0.53 5.20
C HIS A 267 17.52 -0.82 5.82
N VAL A 268 18.53 -0.10 5.38
CA VAL A 268 19.90 -0.25 5.88
C VAL A 268 20.00 0.24 7.34
N PRO A 269 20.87 -0.32 8.20
CA PRO A 269 21.77 -1.45 7.97
C PRO A 269 21.05 -2.78 7.71
N LEU A 270 21.61 -3.58 6.82
CA LEU A 270 21.04 -4.87 6.43
C LEU A 270 21.43 -5.97 7.42
N PHE A 271 20.43 -6.50 8.14
CA PHE A 271 20.57 -7.69 8.96
C PHE A 271 19.68 -8.82 8.42
N ARG A 272 20.20 -10.04 8.49
CA ARG A 272 19.53 -11.27 8.08
C ARG A 272 19.94 -12.40 9.00
N SER A 273 19.10 -13.42 9.13
CA SER A 273 19.43 -14.60 9.91
C SER A 273 20.50 -15.46 9.21
N GLU A 274 21.13 -16.35 9.98
CA GLU A 274 22.15 -17.28 9.48
C GLU A 274 21.63 -18.17 8.34
N ALA A 275 20.34 -18.55 8.36
CA ALA A 275 19.74 -19.37 7.34
C ALA A 275 19.79 -18.73 5.93
N PHE A 276 19.73 -17.40 5.87
CA PHE A 276 19.72 -16.61 4.64
C PHE A 276 21.05 -15.95 4.30
N ALA A 277 21.99 -15.86 5.26
CA ALA A 277 23.29 -15.24 5.03
C ALA A 277 24.09 -15.91 3.89
N GLY A 278 24.41 -15.13 2.85
CA GLY A 278 25.21 -15.58 1.70
C GLY A 278 24.47 -16.53 0.76
N ARG A 279 23.13 -16.55 0.78
CA ARG A 279 22.32 -17.44 -0.06
C ARG A 279 21.92 -16.78 -1.37
N SER A 280 21.64 -15.49 -1.35
CA SER A 280 21.18 -14.77 -2.54
C SER A 280 22.31 -14.41 -3.47
N ARG A 281 22.06 -14.50 -4.78
CA ARG A 281 22.98 -14.01 -5.81
C ARG A 281 23.08 -12.49 -5.87
N ALA A 282 22.18 -11.77 -5.20
CA ALA A 282 22.21 -10.31 -5.08
C ALA A 282 22.89 -9.83 -3.78
N GLY A 283 23.68 -10.69 -3.13
CA GLY A 283 24.43 -10.36 -1.92
C GLY A 283 23.53 -10.07 -0.73
N ARG A 284 24.03 -9.25 0.21
CA ARG A 284 23.39 -9.02 1.52
C ARG A 284 21.97 -8.45 1.40
N TYR A 285 21.71 -7.56 0.43
CA TYR A 285 20.36 -7.05 0.19
C TYR A 285 19.43 -8.15 -0.28
N GLY A 286 19.89 -8.98 -1.23
CA GLY A 286 19.13 -10.15 -1.68
C GLY A 286 18.82 -11.13 -0.57
N ASP A 287 19.77 -11.43 0.33
CA ASP A 287 19.51 -12.31 1.48
C ASP A 287 18.33 -11.83 2.32
N VAL A 288 18.27 -10.51 2.55
CA VAL A 288 17.19 -9.88 3.31
C VAL A 288 15.84 -9.98 2.58
N ILE A 289 15.82 -9.74 1.26
CA ILE A 289 14.59 -9.88 0.48
C ILE A 289 14.12 -11.34 0.44
N GLU A 290 15.02 -12.31 0.27
CA GLU A 290 14.68 -13.74 0.29
C GLU A 290 14.14 -14.17 1.67
N GLU A 291 14.62 -13.57 2.77
CA GLU A 291 14.08 -13.81 4.12
C GLU A 291 12.71 -13.17 4.34
N ILE A 292 12.47 -11.96 3.80
CA ILE A 292 11.14 -11.34 3.80
C ILE A 292 10.16 -12.21 3.00
N ASP A 293 10.55 -12.67 1.81
CA ASP A 293 9.73 -13.56 0.98
C ASP A 293 9.37 -14.86 1.70
N TRP A 294 10.32 -15.48 2.40
CA TRP A 294 10.04 -16.63 3.26
C TRP A 294 9.00 -16.29 4.34
N GLY A 295 9.11 -15.13 5.00
CA GLY A 295 8.15 -14.67 6.01
C GLY A 295 6.75 -14.47 5.44
N VAL A 296 6.64 -13.89 4.23
CA VAL A 296 5.39 -13.80 3.47
C VAL A 296 4.81 -15.19 3.20
N GLY A 297 5.65 -16.15 2.80
CA GLY A 297 5.28 -17.55 2.63
C GLY A 297 4.65 -18.14 3.89
N ARG A 298 5.26 -17.93 5.06
CA ARG A 298 4.73 -18.40 6.35
C ARG A 298 3.34 -17.82 6.66
N ILE A 299 3.13 -16.54 6.39
CA ILE A 299 1.83 -15.88 6.58
C ILE A 299 0.77 -16.49 5.65
N LEU A 300 1.05 -16.56 4.34
CA LEU A 300 0.11 -17.10 3.35
C LEU A 300 -0.22 -18.57 3.60
N ASP A 301 0.77 -19.38 3.95
CA ASP A 301 0.58 -20.79 4.24
C ASP A 301 -0.24 -20.97 5.53
N THR A 302 0.00 -20.17 6.58
CA THR A 302 -0.82 -20.18 7.80
C THR A 302 -2.29 -19.84 7.51
N LEU A 303 -2.55 -18.85 6.64
CA LEU A 303 -3.92 -18.51 6.24
C LEU A 303 -4.61 -19.68 5.52
N ARG A 304 -3.87 -20.47 4.72
CA ARG A 304 -4.42 -21.69 4.09
C ARG A 304 -4.65 -22.81 5.12
N GLU A 305 -3.68 -23.06 5.99
CA GLU A 305 -3.73 -24.08 7.05
C GLU A 305 -4.92 -23.87 8.00
N GLU A 306 -5.19 -22.62 8.38
CA GLU A 306 -6.31 -22.26 9.27
C GLU A 306 -7.65 -22.08 8.53
N GLY A 307 -7.71 -22.36 7.21
CA GLY A 307 -8.93 -22.23 6.42
C GLY A 307 -9.43 -20.79 6.23
N LEU A 308 -8.53 -19.81 6.32
CA LEU A 308 -8.83 -18.37 6.27
C LEU A 308 -8.55 -17.72 4.91
N ALA A 309 -7.87 -18.42 4.00
CA ALA A 309 -7.41 -17.88 2.71
C ALA A 309 -8.52 -17.17 1.91
N GLU A 310 -9.68 -17.81 1.70
CA GLU A 310 -10.79 -17.25 0.93
C GLU A 310 -11.55 -16.12 1.64
N ARG A 311 -11.24 -15.87 2.92
CA ARG A 311 -11.80 -14.79 3.73
C ARG A 311 -10.74 -13.75 4.10
N THR A 312 -9.57 -13.74 3.46
CA THR A 312 -8.50 -12.81 3.83
C THR A 312 -7.99 -12.03 2.64
N LEU A 313 -8.08 -10.71 2.72
CA LEU A 313 -7.36 -9.81 1.83
C LEU A 313 -5.92 -9.65 2.34
N VAL A 314 -4.95 -10.07 1.54
CA VAL A 314 -3.53 -9.84 1.79
C VAL A 314 -2.98 -8.85 0.75
N VAL A 315 -2.32 -7.81 1.23
CA VAL A 315 -1.66 -6.79 0.40
C VAL A 315 -0.17 -6.80 0.68
N PHE A 316 0.66 -6.78 -0.37
CA PHE A 316 2.09 -6.55 -0.27
C PHE A 316 2.49 -5.28 -1.03
N SER A 317 3.22 -4.38 -0.36
CA SER A 317 3.77 -3.17 -0.98
C SER A 317 4.99 -2.63 -0.21
N SER A 318 5.47 -1.43 -0.55
CA SER A 318 6.57 -0.76 0.13
C SER A 318 6.28 0.72 0.40
N ASP A 319 6.93 1.27 1.41
CA ASP A 319 6.72 2.64 1.87
C ASP A 319 7.36 3.71 0.97
N ASN A 320 8.37 3.37 0.18
CA ASN A 320 8.97 4.22 -0.84
C ASN A 320 9.89 3.40 -1.75
N GLY A 321 10.43 4.04 -2.77
CA GLY A 321 11.44 3.45 -3.64
C GLY A 321 12.77 3.11 -2.94
N PRO A 322 13.72 2.51 -3.66
CA PRO A 322 14.93 1.96 -3.07
C PRO A 322 15.95 3.04 -2.72
N TRP A 323 16.76 2.77 -1.69
CA TRP A 323 17.81 3.70 -1.27
C TRP A 323 19.10 3.57 -2.09
N LEU A 324 19.04 4.00 -3.35
CA LEU A 324 20.09 3.82 -4.38
C LEU A 324 21.50 4.30 -3.97
N SER A 325 21.62 5.26 -3.05
CA SER A 325 22.93 5.74 -2.56
C SER A 325 23.74 4.67 -1.82
N TYR A 326 23.12 3.56 -1.44
CA TYR A 326 23.77 2.40 -0.82
C TYR A 326 24.17 1.31 -1.84
N ARG A 327 24.00 1.55 -3.14
CA ARG A 327 24.45 0.66 -4.23
C ARG A 327 23.91 -0.77 -4.02
N GLN A 328 24.77 -1.79 -3.96
CA GLN A 328 24.39 -3.20 -3.76
C GLN A 328 23.76 -3.48 -2.39
N HIS A 329 23.80 -2.53 -1.45
CA HIS A 329 23.11 -2.59 -0.17
C HIS A 329 21.76 -1.86 -0.19
N GLY A 330 21.37 -1.28 -1.32
CA GLY A 330 20.02 -0.78 -1.57
C GLY A 330 19.35 -1.57 -2.68
N GLY A 331 18.03 -1.40 -2.80
CA GLY A 331 17.24 -2.05 -3.84
C GLY A 331 17.38 -1.46 -5.24
N SER A 332 16.54 -1.94 -6.13
CA SER A 332 16.47 -1.61 -7.55
C SER A 332 15.14 -0.94 -7.90
N ALA A 333 15.22 0.19 -8.62
CA ALA A 333 14.04 0.83 -9.19
C ALA A 333 13.59 0.14 -10.50
N GLY A 334 14.32 -0.90 -10.94
CA GLY A 334 14.12 -1.54 -12.24
C GLY A 334 14.36 -0.54 -13.38
N MET A 335 13.36 -0.41 -14.25
CA MET A 335 13.40 0.53 -15.38
C MET A 335 13.10 2.00 -14.98
N LEU A 336 12.67 2.25 -13.75
CA LEU A 336 12.19 3.55 -13.31
C LEU A 336 13.34 4.48 -12.92
N ARG A 337 13.09 5.79 -13.00
CA ARG A 337 14.09 6.82 -12.72
C ARG A 337 14.24 7.09 -11.22
N GLN A 338 15.49 7.10 -10.75
CA GLN A 338 15.89 7.41 -9.37
C GLN A 338 15.21 6.52 -8.31
N GLY A 339 15.12 6.99 -7.07
CA GLY A 339 14.78 6.17 -5.90
C GLY A 339 14.34 7.02 -4.70
N LYS A 340 14.52 6.47 -3.49
CA LYS A 340 14.12 7.08 -2.22
C LYS A 340 14.45 8.58 -2.15
N GLY A 341 13.46 9.34 -1.68
CA GLY A 341 13.54 10.78 -1.44
C GLY A 341 13.39 11.66 -2.68
N THR A 342 12.98 11.08 -3.81
CA THR A 342 12.77 11.80 -5.07
C THR A 342 11.34 11.56 -5.59
N THR A 343 10.79 12.50 -6.37
CA THR A 343 9.44 12.41 -6.96
C THR A 343 9.44 11.88 -8.39
N TRP A 344 10.58 11.35 -8.84
CA TRP A 344 10.65 10.49 -10.03
C TRP A 344 9.95 9.15 -9.75
N GLU A 345 9.62 8.42 -10.81
CA GLU A 345 8.85 7.17 -10.70
C GLU A 345 9.50 6.16 -9.76
N GLY A 346 10.83 6.00 -9.81
CA GLY A 346 11.54 5.05 -8.97
C GLY A 346 11.52 5.38 -7.47
N GLY A 347 11.14 6.61 -7.09
CA GLY A 347 11.04 7.02 -5.68
C GLY A 347 9.68 6.76 -5.04
N MET A 348 8.61 6.66 -5.82
CA MET A 348 7.23 6.57 -5.31
C MET A 348 6.40 5.47 -5.96
N ARG A 349 6.72 4.97 -7.15
CA ARG A 349 6.08 3.77 -7.71
C ARG A 349 6.73 2.53 -7.08
N VAL A 350 5.91 1.71 -6.44
CA VAL A 350 6.32 0.55 -5.64
C VAL A 350 5.57 -0.70 -6.10
N PRO A 351 6.01 -1.92 -5.74
CA PRO A 351 5.21 -3.11 -6.00
C PRO A 351 3.84 -3.01 -5.32
N GLY A 352 2.79 -3.41 -6.00
CA GLY A 352 1.45 -3.60 -5.42
C GLY A 352 0.95 -5.00 -5.76
N ILE A 353 0.80 -5.86 -4.77
CA ILE A 353 0.26 -7.22 -4.95
C ILE A 353 -0.94 -7.39 -4.01
N PHE A 354 -2.08 -7.78 -4.57
CA PHE A 354 -3.32 -8.03 -3.84
C PHE A 354 -3.73 -9.49 -4.02
N TRP A 355 -3.97 -10.18 -2.92
CA TRP A 355 -4.31 -11.61 -2.93
C TRP A 355 -5.53 -11.84 -2.03
N TRP A 356 -6.57 -12.43 -2.62
CA TRP A 356 -7.78 -12.86 -1.90
C TRP A 356 -8.47 -13.94 -2.74
N PRO A 357 -8.05 -15.21 -2.59
CA PRO A 357 -8.56 -16.32 -3.39
C PRO A 357 -10.09 -16.39 -3.40
N GLY A 358 -10.65 -16.70 -4.57
CA GLY A 358 -12.11 -16.75 -4.77
C GLY A 358 -12.80 -15.39 -4.86
N THR A 359 -12.13 -14.29 -4.50
CA THR A 359 -12.72 -12.94 -4.49
C THR A 359 -12.02 -11.98 -5.46
N ILE A 360 -10.68 -11.91 -5.42
CA ILE A 360 -9.88 -11.10 -6.34
C ILE A 360 -9.48 -11.99 -7.53
N PRO A 361 -9.90 -11.68 -8.78
CA PRO A 361 -9.48 -12.44 -9.94
C PRO A 361 -7.99 -12.18 -10.22
N PRO A 362 -7.20 -13.24 -10.52
CA PRO A 362 -5.80 -13.07 -10.86
C PRO A 362 -5.60 -12.21 -12.09
N GLY A 363 -4.58 -11.35 -12.11
CA GLY A 363 -4.33 -10.48 -13.26
C GLY A 363 -3.21 -9.46 -13.10
N VAL A 364 -2.85 -8.83 -14.23
CA VAL A 364 -1.94 -7.69 -14.25
C VAL A 364 -2.76 -6.41 -14.41
N ILE A 365 -2.74 -5.56 -13.40
CA ILE A 365 -3.49 -4.30 -13.38
C ILE A 365 -2.58 -3.16 -13.81
N ARG A 366 -3.02 -2.39 -14.80
CA ARG A 366 -2.30 -1.22 -15.35
C ARG A 366 -2.89 0.10 -14.88
N ASP A 367 -4.04 0.04 -14.22
CA ASP A 367 -4.70 1.19 -13.61
C ASP A 367 -3.83 1.79 -12.50
N ILE A 368 -4.13 3.03 -12.11
CA ILE A 368 -3.42 3.72 -11.04
C ILE A 368 -4.03 3.29 -9.70
N GLY A 369 -3.17 2.99 -8.73
CA GLY A 369 -3.54 2.80 -7.32
C GLY A 369 -2.48 3.42 -6.42
N ALA A 370 -2.83 3.70 -5.17
CA ALA A 370 -1.92 4.25 -4.18
C ALA A 370 -2.12 3.61 -2.80
N THR A 371 -1.10 3.70 -1.94
CA THR A 371 -1.17 3.19 -0.57
C THR A 371 -2.24 3.88 0.27
N THR A 372 -2.58 5.14 -0.04
CA THR A 372 -3.72 5.88 0.57
C THR A 372 -5.07 5.25 0.26
N ASP A 373 -5.20 4.54 -0.86
CA ASP A 373 -6.46 3.90 -1.26
C ASP A 373 -6.81 2.72 -0.36
N LEU A 374 -5.81 2.13 0.31
CA LEU A 374 -6.03 1.00 1.22
C LEU A 374 -7.01 1.36 2.33
N PHE A 375 -6.93 2.57 2.89
CA PHE A 375 -7.89 3.03 3.89
C PHE A 375 -9.33 3.04 3.33
N THR A 376 -9.53 3.73 2.22
CA THR A 376 -10.86 3.97 1.63
C THR A 376 -11.47 2.72 0.98
N THR A 377 -10.62 1.74 0.63
CA THR A 377 -11.04 0.44 0.09
C THR A 377 -11.36 -0.55 1.21
N VAL A 378 -10.50 -0.64 2.23
CA VAL A 378 -10.61 -1.67 3.27
C VAL A 378 -11.75 -1.37 4.24
N VAL A 379 -11.95 -0.10 4.63
CA VAL A 379 -13.00 0.26 5.61
C VAL A 379 -14.39 -0.17 5.13
N PRO A 380 -14.84 0.14 3.90
CA PRO A 380 -16.13 -0.36 3.39
C PRO A 380 -16.17 -1.88 3.21
N LEU A 381 -15.08 -2.52 2.74
CA LEU A 381 -15.02 -3.98 2.60
C LEU A 381 -15.20 -4.70 3.94
N ALA A 382 -14.78 -4.07 5.03
CA ALA A 382 -14.95 -4.53 6.40
C ALA A 382 -16.33 -4.22 7.01
N GLY A 383 -17.21 -3.53 6.27
CA GLY A 383 -18.51 -3.06 6.76
C GLY A 383 -18.45 -1.78 7.58
N GLY A 384 -17.31 -1.08 7.60
CA GLY A 384 -17.14 0.23 8.22
C GLY A 384 -17.57 1.38 7.31
N THR A 385 -17.64 2.58 7.90
CA THR A 385 -17.94 3.82 7.18
C THR A 385 -16.69 4.68 7.11
N VAL A 386 -16.39 5.16 5.92
CA VAL A 386 -15.28 6.08 5.69
C VAL A 386 -15.65 7.46 6.28
N PRO A 387 -14.76 8.11 7.07
CA PRO A 387 -15.06 9.41 7.67
C PRO A 387 -15.39 10.49 6.63
N ASP A 388 -16.45 11.26 6.89
CA ASP A 388 -16.93 12.37 6.05
C ASP A 388 -16.66 13.77 6.65
N ASP A 389 -16.13 13.80 7.88
CA ASP A 389 -15.78 15.02 8.63
C ASP A 389 -14.45 15.65 8.17
N ARG A 390 -13.73 15.00 7.25
CA ARG A 390 -12.41 15.41 6.77
C ARG A 390 -12.19 15.04 5.31
N PRO A 391 -11.35 15.79 4.57
CA PRO A 391 -10.95 15.39 3.23
C PRO A 391 -10.20 14.06 3.24
N LEU A 392 -10.53 13.15 2.32
CA LEU A 392 -9.73 11.96 2.04
C LEU A 392 -9.16 12.02 0.64
N ASP A 393 -7.97 11.48 0.48
CA ASP A 393 -7.25 11.46 -0.79
C ASP A 393 -7.21 10.05 -1.41
N GLY A 394 -7.50 9.02 -0.61
CA GLY A 394 -7.72 7.66 -1.06
C GLY A 394 -9.05 7.51 -1.79
N VAL A 395 -9.10 6.59 -2.75
CA VAL A 395 -10.31 6.18 -3.46
C VAL A 395 -10.61 4.69 -3.20
N ASP A 396 -11.84 4.26 -3.46
CA ASP A 396 -12.21 2.85 -3.35
C ASP A 396 -11.73 2.06 -4.59
N LEU A 397 -10.79 1.14 -4.40
CA LEU A 397 -10.28 0.23 -5.43
C LEU A 397 -11.13 -1.03 -5.58
N SER A 398 -12.20 -1.22 -4.80
CA SER A 398 -13.08 -2.39 -4.92
C SER A 398 -13.60 -2.65 -6.33
N PRO A 399 -13.89 -1.64 -7.19
CA PRO A 399 -14.32 -1.92 -8.56
C PRO A 399 -13.30 -2.73 -9.36
N VAL A 400 -12.01 -2.39 -9.27
CA VAL A 400 -10.94 -3.10 -10.00
C VAL A 400 -10.47 -4.36 -9.27
N LEU A 401 -10.36 -4.32 -7.94
CA LEU A 401 -9.98 -5.49 -7.15
C LEU A 401 -10.99 -6.64 -7.31
N LEU A 402 -12.28 -6.34 -7.40
CA LEU A 402 -13.34 -7.34 -7.53
C LEU A 402 -13.70 -7.66 -9.00
N GLY A 403 -12.95 -7.14 -9.97
CA GLY A 403 -13.19 -7.38 -11.41
C GLY A 403 -14.50 -6.79 -11.94
N ARG A 404 -15.01 -5.72 -11.31
CA ARG A 404 -16.28 -5.04 -11.63
C ARG A 404 -16.10 -3.76 -12.45
N GLY A 405 -14.88 -3.28 -12.64
CA GLY A 405 -14.58 -2.06 -13.39
C GLY A 405 -13.10 -1.67 -13.34
N SER A 406 -12.81 -0.43 -13.74
CA SER A 406 -11.48 0.17 -13.64
C SER A 406 -11.28 0.89 -12.31
N SER A 407 -10.03 1.17 -11.95
CA SER A 407 -9.71 2.04 -10.83
C SER A 407 -10.34 3.43 -11.04
N PRO A 408 -11.02 4.00 -10.02
CA PRO A 408 -11.46 5.38 -10.06
C PRO A 408 -10.30 6.38 -9.92
N ARG A 409 -9.10 5.92 -9.53
CA ARG A 409 -7.91 6.77 -9.48
C ARG A 409 -7.40 7.03 -10.90
N ASP A 410 -7.58 8.25 -11.37
CA ASP A 410 -6.95 8.77 -12.59
C ASP A 410 -5.80 9.76 -12.30
N TRP A 411 -5.48 10.01 -11.04
CA TRP A 411 -4.49 11.02 -10.62
C TRP A 411 -3.54 10.56 -9.51
N MET A 412 -2.38 11.24 -9.42
CA MET A 412 -1.43 11.12 -8.31
C MET A 412 -0.69 12.44 -8.08
N ALA A 413 -0.60 12.89 -6.83
CA ALA A 413 0.16 14.07 -6.42
C ALA A 413 1.47 13.65 -5.74
N PHE A 414 2.60 14.23 -6.16
CA PHE A 414 3.93 13.86 -5.70
C PHE A 414 4.52 14.98 -4.85
N TYR A 415 4.36 14.85 -3.54
CA TYR A 415 4.88 15.80 -2.56
C TYR A 415 6.26 15.38 -2.04
N ARG A 416 7.12 16.38 -1.82
CA ARG A 416 8.39 16.24 -1.10
C ARG A 416 8.57 17.44 -0.20
N MET A 417 8.86 17.20 1.08
CA MET A 417 9.18 18.24 2.08
C MET A 417 8.14 19.39 2.14
N GLY A 418 6.86 19.07 1.98
CA GLY A 418 5.76 20.05 2.02
C GLY A 418 5.45 20.78 0.71
N GLU A 419 6.13 20.44 -0.39
CA GLU A 419 5.95 21.07 -1.70
C GLU A 419 5.54 20.05 -2.77
N LEU A 420 4.64 20.46 -3.67
CA LEU A 420 4.19 19.65 -4.80
C LEU A 420 5.22 19.73 -5.92
N TYR A 421 5.92 18.62 -6.18
CA TYR A 421 6.99 18.57 -7.19
C TYR A 421 6.47 18.07 -8.54
N ALA A 422 5.54 17.12 -8.53
CA ALA A 422 4.99 16.53 -9.73
C ALA A 422 3.52 16.17 -9.56
N TYR A 423 2.82 16.04 -10.68
CA TYR A 423 1.42 15.60 -10.72
C TYR A 423 1.21 14.69 -11.92
N ARG A 424 0.52 13.57 -11.72
CA ARG A 424 0.15 12.62 -12.78
C ARG A 424 -1.35 12.68 -12.98
N ARG A 425 -1.78 12.67 -14.23
CA ARG A 425 -3.16 12.38 -14.63
C ARG A 425 -3.19 11.44 -15.84
N GLY A 426 -3.88 10.32 -15.72
CA GLY A 426 -3.87 9.25 -16.71
C GLY A 426 -2.44 8.77 -17.01
N PRO A 427 -2.01 8.73 -18.27
CA PRO A 427 -0.65 8.31 -18.61
C PRO A 427 0.38 9.44 -18.50
N TYR A 428 -0.04 10.70 -18.34
CA TYR A 428 0.85 11.84 -18.36
C TYR A 428 1.25 12.28 -16.95
N LYS A 429 2.50 12.71 -16.79
CA LYS A 429 3.03 13.28 -15.56
C LYS A 429 3.82 14.53 -15.85
N VAL A 430 3.50 15.61 -15.14
CA VAL A 430 4.28 16.86 -15.15
C VAL A 430 5.20 16.94 -13.95
N HIS A 431 6.41 17.46 -14.13
CA HIS A 431 7.31 17.89 -13.06
C HIS A 431 7.41 19.41 -13.03
N LEU A 432 6.89 20.01 -11.97
CA LEU A 432 7.03 21.44 -11.65
C LEU A 432 8.43 21.72 -11.09
N VAL A 433 8.92 20.80 -10.27
CA VAL A 433 10.23 20.86 -9.62
C VAL A 433 10.90 19.50 -9.75
N THR A 434 12.17 19.49 -10.14
CA THR A 434 13.00 18.28 -10.11
C THR A 434 14.16 18.49 -9.17
N GLU A 435 14.47 17.49 -8.35
CA GLU A 435 15.62 17.54 -7.45
C GLU A 435 16.08 16.13 -7.11
N GLY A 436 17.39 15.90 -7.16
CA GLY A 436 18.03 14.69 -6.66
C GLY A 436 17.94 14.53 -5.14
N ARG A 437 18.49 13.44 -4.61
CA ARG A 437 18.59 13.19 -3.18
C ARG A 437 19.77 12.28 -2.85
N TYR A 438 20.29 12.39 -1.63
CA TYR A 438 21.35 11.52 -1.09
C TYR A 438 22.62 11.47 -1.96
N GLY A 439 22.96 12.60 -2.62
CA GLY A 439 24.11 12.71 -3.51
C GLY A 439 23.90 12.10 -4.91
N LEU A 440 22.67 11.73 -5.26
CA LEU A 440 22.29 11.23 -6.58
C LEU A 440 21.29 12.17 -7.26
N GLY A 441 21.38 12.26 -8.60
CA GLY A 441 20.52 13.12 -9.40
C GLY A 441 20.99 14.58 -9.48
N SER A 442 20.20 15.41 -10.15
CA SER A 442 20.52 16.81 -10.42
C SER A 442 20.24 17.73 -9.23
N ALA A 443 20.85 18.91 -9.23
CA ALA A 443 20.45 20.00 -8.34
C ALA A 443 18.97 20.37 -8.55
N ARG A 444 18.39 21.05 -7.55
CA ARG A 444 17.00 21.53 -7.63
C ARG A 444 16.84 22.46 -8.84
N ALA A 445 15.83 22.18 -9.66
CA ALA A 445 15.40 23.02 -10.76
C ALA A 445 13.88 23.18 -10.72
N THR A 446 13.40 24.40 -10.93
CA THR A 446 11.98 24.71 -11.15
C THR A 446 11.77 24.89 -12.64
N HIS A 447 10.69 24.35 -13.18
CA HIS A 447 10.45 24.28 -14.62
C HIS A 447 9.22 25.11 -14.98
N ASP A 448 9.39 26.03 -15.93
CA ASP A 448 8.33 26.82 -16.54
C ASP A 448 8.61 26.98 -18.05
N PRO A 449 7.89 26.28 -18.95
CA PRO A 449 6.85 25.30 -18.65
C PRO A 449 7.39 24.06 -17.91
N PRO A 450 6.55 23.29 -17.18
CA PRO A 450 6.98 22.06 -16.52
C PRO A 450 7.41 21.00 -17.53
N LEU A 451 8.29 20.09 -17.11
CA LEU A 451 8.61 18.89 -17.91
C LEU A 451 7.37 17.99 -17.98
N LEU A 452 7.15 17.31 -19.10
CA LEU A 452 6.02 16.40 -19.32
C LEU A 452 6.51 15.04 -19.81
N PHE A 453 6.04 13.96 -19.20
CA PHE A 453 6.35 12.59 -19.61
C PHE A 453 5.07 11.78 -19.83
N HIS A 454 5.07 10.92 -20.85
CA HIS A 454 4.04 9.89 -21.05
C HIS A 454 4.55 8.55 -20.48
N LEU A 455 4.05 8.17 -19.30
CA LEU A 455 4.55 7.03 -18.51
C LEU A 455 4.22 5.65 -19.09
N GLY A 456 3.37 5.59 -20.11
CA GLY A 456 3.11 4.36 -20.88
C GLY A 456 4.23 4.05 -21.87
N ASP A 457 4.71 5.06 -22.58
CA ASP A 457 5.77 4.92 -23.60
C ASP A 457 7.16 5.09 -22.99
N ASP A 458 7.27 5.95 -21.97
CA ASP A 458 8.50 6.31 -21.29
C ASP A 458 8.36 6.25 -19.75
N PRO A 459 8.25 5.04 -19.18
CA PRO A 459 8.20 4.87 -17.72
C PRO A 459 9.50 5.27 -17.02
N GLY A 460 10.58 5.49 -17.78
CA GLY A 460 11.88 5.94 -17.28
C GLY A 460 12.03 7.46 -17.26
N GLU A 461 11.02 8.23 -17.66
CA GLU A 461 11.01 9.70 -17.65
C GLU A 461 12.29 10.30 -18.30
N LYS A 462 12.61 9.83 -19.51
CA LYS A 462 13.80 10.19 -20.29
C LYS A 462 13.54 11.27 -21.34
N TYR A 463 12.34 11.32 -21.91
CA TYR A 463 12.01 12.15 -23.06
C TYR A 463 10.93 13.15 -22.68
N ASP A 464 11.32 14.42 -22.50
CA ASP A 464 10.39 15.51 -22.23
C ASP A 464 9.53 15.79 -23.47
N LEU A 465 8.21 15.79 -23.29
CA LEU A 465 7.19 16.02 -24.31
C LEU A 465 6.54 17.40 -24.20
N ALA A 466 6.97 18.23 -23.24
CA ALA A 466 6.35 19.53 -23.02
C ALA A 466 6.40 20.44 -24.26
N PRO A 467 7.51 20.51 -25.04
CA PRO A 467 7.56 21.31 -26.27
C PRO A 467 6.58 20.83 -27.35
N GLU A 468 6.33 19.52 -27.45
CA GLU A 468 5.46 18.93 -28.47
C GLU A 468 3.98 18.91 -28.06
N ARG A 469 3.68 18.95 -26.75
CA ARG A 469 2.32 18.78 -26.19
C ARG A 469 1.93 19.89 -25.19
N PRO A 470 1.94 21.17 -25.62
CA PRO A 470 1.54 22.28 -24.75
C PRO A 470 0.07 22.19 -24.31
N ASP A 471 -0.80 21.53 -25.10
CA ASP A 471 -2.19 21.23 -24.77
C ASP A 471 -2.28 20.38 -23.48
N VAL A 472 -1.49 19.32 -23.41
CA VAL A 472 -1.45 18.41 -22.25
C VAL A 472 -0.84 19.08 -21.04
N VAL A 473 0.20 19.91 -21.24
CA VAL A 473 0.79 20.70 -20.15
C VAL A 473 -0.26 21.61 -19.53
N ALA A 474 -1.04 22.33 -20.34
CA ALA A 474 -2.11 23.21 -19.85
C ALA A 474 -3.18 22.44 -19.07
N ASP A 475 -3.62 21.28 -19.57
CA ASP A 475 -4.61 20.43 -18.90
C ASP A 475 -4.11 19.92 -17.53
N LEU A 476 -2.84 19.48 -17.46
CA LEU A 476 -2.27 19.03 -16.18
C LEU A 476 -2.01 20.19 -15.22
N LEU A 477 -1.63 21.38 -15.70
CA LEU A 477 -1.51 22.57 -14.86
C LEU A 477 -2.87 22.98 -14.29
N ALA A 478 -3.96 22.90 -15.06
CA ALA A 478 -5.31 23.11 -14.54
C ALA A 478 -5.67 22.10 -13.44
N ALA A 479 -5.29 20.83 -13.62
CA ALA A 479 -5.48 19.80 -12.59
C ALA A 479 -4.61 20.04 -11.34
N VAL A 480 -3.39 20.54 -11.50
CA VAL A 480 -2.51 20.96 -10.40
C VAL A 480 -3.14 22.08 -9.58
N GLU A 481 -3.69 23.11 -10.24
CA GLU A 481 -4.33 24.22 -9.54
C GLU A 481 -5.62 23.79 -8.83
N ALA A 482 -6.42 22.92 -9.46
CA ALA A 482 -7.60 22.33 -8.80
C ALA A 482 -7.21 21.50 -7.56
N HIS A 483 -6.13 20.71 -7.65
CA HIS A 483 -5.60 19.96 -6.52
C HIS A 483 -5.14 20.90 -5.41
N ARG A 484 -4.34 21.93 -5.72
CA ARG A 484 -3.85 22.93 -4.76
C ARG A 484 -5.00 23.64 -4.04
N ALA A 485 -6.06 24.01 -4.75
CA ALA A 485 -7.24 24.65 -4.17
C ALA A 485 -7.96 23.76 -3.13
N GLY A 486 -7.93 22.44 -3.31
CA GLY A 486 -8.50 21.46 -2.37
C GLY A 486 -7.55 20.98 -1.26
N MET A 487 -6.32 21.50 -1.22
CA MET A 487 -5.33 21.09 -0.23
C MET A 487 -5.35 22.00 0.99
N THR A 488 -5.54 21.38 2.16
CA THR A 488 -5.31 22.01 3.47
C THR A 488 -4.02 21.45 4.03
N VAL A 489 -3.03 22.30 4.27
CA VAL A 489 -1.70 21.92 4.76
C VAL A 489 -1.63 22.27 6.25
N ALA A 490 -1.41 21.27 7.10
CA ALA A 490 -1.21 21.47 8.52
C ALA A 490 0.24 21.92 8.82
N GLU A 491 0.53 22.27 10.07
CA GLU A 491 1.89 22.62 10.48
C GLU A 491 2.86 21.42 10.36
N PRO A 492 4.11 21.65 9.91
CA PRO A 492 5.10 20.59 9.75
C PRO A 492 5.61 20.06 11.09
N LEU A 493 5.20 18.85 11.47
CA LEU A 493 5.56 18.25 12.75
C LEU A 493 7.01 17.79 12.83
N PHE A 494 7.68 17.53 11.70
CA PHE A 494 9.06 17.01 11.71
C PHE A 494 10.08 18.10 12.06
N ASP A 495 9.75 19.36 11.82
CA ASP A 495 10.67 20.48 11.99
C ASP A 495 10.78 20.95 13.46
N ALA A 496 9.93 20.47 14.36
CA ALA A 496 10.02 20.71 15.80
C ALA A 496 11.07 19.82 16.51
N ARG A 497 11.77 18.97 15.76
CA ARG A 497 12.88 18.15 16.27
C ARG A 497 13.92 19.03 16.98
N GLY A 498 14.24 18.68 18.23
CA GLY A 498 15.26 19.36 19.03
C GLY A 498 14.90 20.77 19.52
N ALA A 499 13.68 21.26 19.24
CA ALA A 499 13.14 22.44 19.91
C ALA A 499 12.75 22.04 21.34
N ARG A 500 13.33 22.72 22.34
CA ARG A 500 13.03 22.49 23.76
C ARG A 500 11.74 23.16 24.18
#